data_AF-A0A957FXP5-F1
#
_entry.id   AF-A0A957FXP5-F1
#
_cell.length_a   1.000
_cell.length_b   1.000
_cell.length_c   1.000
_cell.angle_alpha   90.00
_cell.angle_beta   90.00
_cell.angle_gamma   90.00
#
_symmetry.space_group_name_H-M   'P 1'
#
loop_
_entity.id
_entity.type
_entity.pdbx_description
1 polymer ?
#
loop_
_entity_poly.entity_id
_entity_poly.type
_entity_poly.pdbx_seq_one_letter_code
_entity_poly.pdbx_strand_id
1 'polypeptide(L)'
;WIRCQEFFRAVKIWQFDFEVEQGDWSNLYVGSYRDYGEMMGETYWQVVKGLYIKAILMEQLATIGAVDIAYVDGEYGEWPNDLYVDGPLSPYDGLIYFRIHPWGAFLFGQGEAYTPANTSDALFTIDDRRKLQPVRTWLPHERIQIEALTVPAGAEHYELTNEQLLTAVAAGQTIEQIRAFLGDHHQGPLPPTISAWLDELKSNLGAFKVGAEAVRIKINGAGRDLLKSDPELARLCQPLDDGHVLVLKQRLSRLRNRLRSLGFLLGE
;
A
#
# COMPACT_ATOMS: atom_id res chain seq x y z
N TRP A 1 11.02 17.15 -23.07
CA TRP A 1 10.09 18.06 -22.38
C TRP A 1 9.17 18.66 -23.42
N ILE A 2 7.86 18.64 -23.16
CA ILE A 2 6.79 19.13 -24.03
C ILE A 2 6.14 20.29 -23.31
N ARG A 3 6.03 21.46 -23.95
CA ARG A 3 5.32 22.61 -23.39
C ARG A 3 3.82 22.35 -23.44
N CYS A 4 3.08 22.67 -22.37
CA CYS A 4 1.63 22.44 -22.32
C CYS A 4 0.90 23.14 -23.49
N GLN A 5 1.28 24.38 -23.82
CA GLN A 5 0.71 25.11 -24.97
C GLN A 5 0.92 24.38 -26.31
N GLU A 6 2.08 23.77 -26.53
CA GLU A 6 2.33 23.01 -27.76
C GLU A 6 1.55 21.69 -27.78
N PHE A 7 1.37 21.05 -26.62
CA PHE A 7 0.50 19.88 -26.50
C PHE A 7 -0.96 20.23 -26.78
N PHE A 8 -1.46 21.37 -26.28
CA PHE A 8 -2.80 21.87 -26.59
C PHE A 8 -3.02 22.08 -28.09
N ARG A 9 -2.03 22.65 -28.77
CA ARG A 9 -2.05 22.80 -30.24
C ARG A 9 -2.11 21.44 -30.93
N ALA A 10 -1.34 20.47 -30.47
CA ALA A 10 -1.37 19.11 -31.02
C ALA A 10 -2.73 18.44 -30.83
N VAL A 11 -3.34 18.52 -29.64
CA VAL A 11 -4.70 18.01 -29.35
C VAL A 11 -5.71 18.59 -30.33
N LYS A 12 -5.67 19.90 -30.57
CA LYS A 12 -6.56 20.57 -31.53
C LYS A 12 -6.31 20.14 -32.98
N ILE A 13 -5.05 20.07 -33.42
CA ILE A 13 -4.68 19.66 -34.79
C ILE A 13 -5.08 18.22 -35.07
N TRP A 14 -4.87 17.32 -34.10
CA TRP A 14 -5.24 15.92 -34.20
C TRP A 14 -6.72 15.66 -33.96
N GLN A 15 -7.50 16.70 -33.67
CA GLN A 15 -8.94 16.62 -33.42
C GLN A 15 -9.28 15.64 -32.29
N PHE A 16 -8.39 15.55 -31.30
CA PHE A 16 -8.72 14.87 -30.05
C PHE A 16 -9.67 15.76 -29.27
N ASP A 17 -10.90 15.28 -29.10
CA ASP A 17 -11.95 16.02 -28.43
C ASP A 17 -12.54 15.24 -27.25
N PHE A 18 -12.96 15.98 -26.25
CA PHE A 18 -13.59 15.47 -25.03
C PHE A 18 -14.48 16.56 -24.43
N GLU A 19 -15.58 16.13 -23.81
CA GLU A 19 -16.51 17.02 -23.13
C GLU A 19 -16.08 17.20 -21.67
N VAL A 20 -15.94 18.45 -21.25
CA VAL A 20 -15.68 18.83 -19.84
C VAL A 20 -16.91 19.52 -19.25
N GLU A 21 -17.55 20.37 -20.04
CA GLU A 21 -18.81 21.04 -19.72
C GLU A 21 -19.89 20.52 -20.68
N GLN A 22 -21.05 20.11 -20.16
CA GLN A 22 -22.18 19.60 -20.96
C GLN A 22 -23.16 20.70 -21.40
N GLY A 23 -22.82 21.97 -21.18
CA GLY A 23 -23.66 23.10 -21.55
C GLY A 23 -23.37 23.59 -22.96
N ASP A 24 -24.41 23.72 -23.79
CA ASP A 24 -24.33 24.49 -25.03
C ASP A 24 -24.08 25.96 -24.67
N TRP A 25 -22.82 26.41 -24.78
CA TRP A 25 -22.38 27.81 -24.74
C TRP A 25 -22.48 28.54 -23.38
N SER A 26 -21.31 28.73 -22.76
CA SER A 26 -20.83 29.92 -22.01
C SER A 26 -21.65 30.46 -20.82
N ASN A 27 -22.36 29.62 -20.05
CA ASN A 27 -22.71 30.05 -18.68
C ASN A 27 -21.46 30.24 -17.79
N LEU A 28 -20.30 29.76 -18.24
CA LEU A 28 -19.00 30.04 -17.65
C LEU A 28 -18.51 31.45 -18.05
N TYR A 29 -18.38 32.30 -17.05
CA TYR A 29 -17.75 33.61 -17.15
C TYR A 29 -16.94 33.90 -15.88
N VAL A 30 -16.00 34.83 -15.96
CA VAL A 30 -15.27 35.35 -14.80
C VAL A 30 -15.69 36.79 -14.50
N GLY A 31 -15.63 37.20 -13.24
CA GLY A 31 -16.00 38.56 -12.83
C GLY A 31 -17.47 38.72 -12.46
N SER A 32 -17.91 39.96 -12.26
CA SER A 32 -19.20 40.27 -11.63
C SER A 32 -20.42 40.05 -12.53
N TYR A 33 -20.24 40.03 -13.85
CA TYR A 33 -21.33 39.89 -14.82
C TYR A 33 -20.86 39.10 -16.05
N ARG A 34 -21.79 38.37 -16.70
CA ARG A 34 -21.52 37.56 -17.90
C ARG A 34 -20.85 38.37 -19.01
N ASP A 35 -21.40 39.54 -19.32
CA ASP A 35 -20.93 40.39 -20.43
C ASP A 35 -19.49 40.92 -20.24
N TYR A 36 -18.90 40.77 -19.05
CA TYR A 36 -17.54 41.21 -18.75
C TYR A 36 -16.49 40.10 -18.83
N GLY A 37 -16.86 38.83 -18.70
CA GLY A 37 -15.87 37.75 -18.68
C GLY A 37 -16.36 36.48 -19.33
N GLU A 38 -17.30 36.62 -20.27
CA GLU A 38 -17.76 35.54 -21.11
C GLU A 38 -16.57 34.92 -21.85
N MET A 39 -16.48 33.58 -21.77
CA MET A 39 -15.43 32.83 -22.43
C MET A 39 -15.91 32.36 -23.80
N MET A 40 -15.13 32.66 -24.84
CA MET A 40 -15.40 32.22 -26.20
C MET A 40 -14.12 31.74 -26.89
N GLY A 41 -14.28 30.92 -27.93
CA GLY A 41 -13.19 30.51 -28.83
C GLY A 41 -11.99 29.90 -28.11
N GLU A 42 -10.80 30.44 -28.38
CA GLU A 42 -9.54 29.95 -27.82
C GLU A 42 -9.48 30.10 -26.29
N THR A 43 -9.96 31.21 -25.74
CA THR A 43 -9.99 31.46 -24.30
C THR A 43 -10.87 30.44 -23.58
N TYR A 44 -12.07 30.16 -24.12
CA TYR A 44 -12.92 29.08 -23.62
C TYR A 44 -12.20 27.74 -23.65
N TRP A 45 -11.58 27.39 -24.78
CA TRP A 45 -10.87 26.13 -24.90
C TRP A 45 -9.73 26.01 -23.89
N GLN A 46 -8.93 27.07 -23.69
CA GLN A 46 -7.80 27.07 -22.75
C GLN A 46 -8.26 26.93 -21.30
N VAL A 47 -9.30 27.66 -20.89
CA VAL A 47 -9.82 27.58 -19.52
C VAL A 47 -10.52 26.25 -19.25
N VAL A 48 -11.36 25.78 -20.16
CA VAL A 48 -12.17 24.59 -19.91
C VAL A 48 -11.38 23.32 -20.19
N LYS A 49 -10.90 23.15 -21.43
CA LYS A 49 -10.20 21.93 -21.86
C LYS A 49 -8.72 21.96 -21.50
N GLY A 50 -8.07 23.10 -21.65
CA GLY A 50 -6.65 23.27 -21.31
C GLY A 50 -6.36 23.05 -19.83
N LEU A 51 -7.11 23.70 -18.92
CA LEU A 51 -6.95 23.47 -17.48
C LEU A 51 -7.31 22.04 -17.09
N TYR A 52 -8.34 21.44 -17.69
CA TYR A 52 -8.66 20.04 -17.44
C TYR A 52 -7.50 19.10 -17.84
N ILE A 53 -6.88 19.32 -18.99
CA ILE A 53 -5.68 18.58 -19.40
C ILE A 53 -4.55 18.77 -18.37
N LYS A 54 -4.29 20.01 -17.93
CA LYS A 54 -3.25 20.27 -16.92
C LYS A 54 -3.56 19.60 -15.57
N ALA A 55 -4.83 19.58 -15.16
CA ALA A 55 -5.28 18.87 -13.96
C ALA A 55 -5.00 17.37 -14.07
N ILE A 56 -5.33 16.73 -15.20
CA ILE A 56 -5.02 15.31 -15.42
C ILE A 56 -3.50 15.07 -15.43
N LEU A 57 -2.73 15.92 -16.12
CA LEU A 57 -1.26 15.80 -16.13
C LEU A 57 -0.67 15.89 -14.72
N MET A 58 -1.13 16.84 -13.91
CA MET A 58 -0.56 17.12 -12.58
C MET A 58 -1.10 16.18 -11.49
N GLU A 59 -2.41 15.97 -11.43
CA GLU A 59 -3.05 15.25 -10.32
C GLU A 59 -3.13 13.74 -10.53
N GLN A 60 -3.19 13.29 -11.78
CA GLN A 60 -3.33 11.86 -12.09
C GLN A 60 -2.01 11.30 -12.61
N LEU A 61 -1.46 11.87 -13.68
CA LEU A 61 -0.31 11.28 -14.38
C LEU A 61 1.01 11.51 -13.64
N ALA A 62 1.22 12.69 -13.05
CA ALA A 62 2.43 12.96 -12.28
C ALA A 62 2.44 12.21 -10.95
N THR A 63 1.29 12.06 -10.29
CA THR A 63 1.19 11.38 -8.98
C THR A 63 1.51 9.89 -9.06
N ILE A 64 1.19 9.23 -10.18
CA ILE A 64 1.59 7.84 -10.46
C ILE A 64 2.97 7.72 -11.11
N GLY A 65 3.69 8.84 -11.29
CA GLY A 65 5.01 8.89 -11.92
C GLY A 65 5.03 8.62 -13.43
N ALA A 66 3.89 8.70 -14.11
CA ALA A 66 3.81 8.49 -15.56
C ALA A 66 4.40 9.68 -16.33
N VAL A 67 4.32 10.88 -15.77
CA VAL A 67 4.96 12.08 -16.32
C VAL A 67 5.74 12.83 -15.24
N ASP A 68 6.87 13.41 -15.64
CA ASP A 68 7.53 14.46 -14.86
C ASP A 68 6.91 15.81 -15.24
N ILE A 69 6.80 16.72 -14.27
CA ILE A 69 6.27 18.07 -14.49
C ILE A 69 7.32 19.14 -14.17
N ALA A 70 7.32 20.22 -14.95
CA ALA A 70 8.03 21.45 -14.64
C ALA A 70 6.98 22.52 -14.31
N TYR A 71 6.94 22.87 -13.03
CA TYR A 71 5.93 23.73 -12.42
C TYR A 71 6.60 24.95 -11.80
N VAL A 72 5.97 26.11 -11.96
CA VAL A 72 6.29 27.35 -11.28
C VAL A 72 5.08 27.80 -10.47
N ASP A 73 5.25 28.74 -9.54
CA ASP A 73 4.09 29.34 -8.87
C ASP A 73 3.11 29.90 -9.92
N GLY A 74 1.81 29.80 -9.63
CA GLY A 74 0.74 30.22 -10.54
C GLY A 74 0.88 31.66 -11.01
N GLU A 75 1.43 32.56 -10.17
CA GLU A 75 1.69 33.97 -10.53
C GLU A 75 2.78 34.14 -11.62
N TYR A 76 3.61 33.13 -11.86
CA TYR A 76 4.61 33.11 -12.95
C TYR A 76 4.24 32.11 -14.06
N GLY A 77 3.05 31.52 -13.96
CA GLY A 77 2.48 30.57 -14.91
C GLY A 77 2.10 31.15 -16.27
N GLU A 78 1.46 30.31 -17.08
CA GLU A 78 0.85 30.70 -18.36
C GLU A 78 -0.66 30.52 -18.28
N TRP A 79 -1.38 31.64 -18.17
CA TRP A 79 -2.84 31.70 -18.17
C TRP A 79 -3.36 32.71 -19.23
N PRO A 80 -4.62 32.61 -19.65
CA PRO A 80 -5.18 33.52 -20.64
C PRO A 80 -5.30 34.94 -20.09
N ASN A 81 -4.53 35.88 -20.65
CA ASN A 81 -4.56 37.30 -20.27
C ASN A 81 -5.79 38.08 -20.78
N ASP A 82 -6.60 37.45 -21.64
CA ASP A 82 -7.76 38.09 -22.28
C ASP A 82 -9.02 38.03 -21.40
N LEU A 83 -8.91 37.41 -20.23
CA LEU A 83 -9.92 37.44 -19.18
C LEU A 83 -9.56 38.60 -18.26
N TYR A 84 -10.52 39.49 -17.99
CA TYR A 84 -10.36 40.65 -17.10
C TYR A 84 -10.17 40.23 -15.62
N VAL A 85 -9.14 39.43 -15.37
CA VAL A 85 -8.80 38.77 -14.13
C VAL A 85 -7.34 39.08 -13.82
N ASP A 86 -7.09 39.69 -12.68
CA ASP A 86 -5.75 40.03 -12.22
C ASP A 86 -5.13 38.82 -11.49
N GLY A 87 -4.73 37.80 -12.26
CA GLY A 87 -3.95 36.66 -11.77
C GLY A 87 -4.32 35.30 -12.36
N PRO A 88 -3.67 34.22 -11.88
CA PRO A 88 -3.96 32.86 -12.32
C PRO A 88 -5.38 32.45 -11.94
N LEU A 89 -6.02 31.68 -12.82
CA LEU A 89 -7.38 31.14 -12.62
C LEU A 89 -7.36 29.86 -11.79
N SER A 90 -6.24 29.15 -11.80
CA SER A 90 -6.09 27.84 -11.20
C SER A 90 -4.65 27.60 -10.75
N PRO A 91 -4.42 26.78 -9.71
CA PRO A 91 -3.09 26.29 -9.39
C PRO A 91 -2.38 25.64 -10.60
N TYR A 92 -3.13 25.06 -11.55
CA TYR A 92 -2.51 24.42 -12.72
C TYR A 92 -1.89 25.41 -13.70
N ASP A 93 -2.17 26.71 -13.61
CA ASP A 93 -1.59 27.71 -14.52
C ASP A 93 -0.06 27.74 -14.46
N GLY A 94 0.51 27.37 -13.32
CA GLY A 94 1.95 27.19 -13.12
C GLY A 94 2.58 25.99 -13.85
N LEU A 95 1.79 25.07 -14.42
CA LEU A 95 2.30 23.93 -15.18
C LEU A 95 2.72 24.36 -16.59
N ILE A 96 4.05 24.40 -16.84
CA ILE A 96 4.61 24.88 -18.11
C ILE A 96 5.01 23.74 -19.04
N TYR A 97 5.72 22.74 -18.50
CA TYR A 97 6.21 21.59 -19.27
C TYR A 97 5.89 20.28 -18.57
N PHE A 98 5.79 19.22 -19.37
CA PHE A 98 5.81 17.86 -18.87
C PHE A 98 6.72 16.98 -19.74
N ARG A 99 7.10 15.82 -19.24
CA ARG A 99 7.82 14.79 -20.01
C ARG A 99 7.26 13.43 -19.63
N ILE A 100 7.03 12.57 -20.62
CA ILE A 100 6.63 11.18 -20.37
C ILE A 100 7.83 10.43 -19.77
N HIS A 101 7.65 9.85 -18.58
CA HIS A 101 8.63 9.01 -17.91
C HIS A 101 8.63 7.60 -18.55
N PRO A 102 9.71 6.79 -18.51
CA PRO A 102 9.70 5.42 -19.05
C PRO A 102 8.55 4.55 -18.50
N TRP A 103 8.17 4.75 -17.24
CA TRP A 103 6.97 4.14 -16.65
C TRP A 103 5.68 4.55 -17.38
N GLY A 104 5.51 5.86 -17.64
CA GLY A 104 4.37 6.36 -18.41
C GLY A 104 4.36 5.86 -19.85
N ALA A 105 5.53 5.80 -20.51
CA ALA A 105 5.63 5.26 -21.87
C ALA A 105 5.12 3.81 -21.93
N PHE A 106 5.46 2.98 -20.94
CA PHE A 106 4.92 1.63 -20.80
C PHE A 106 3.40 1.64 -20.55
N LEU A 107 2.91 2.43 -19.58
CA LEU A 107 1.48 2.54 -19.28
C LEU A 107 0.64 2.97 -20.48
N PHE A 108 1.18 3.86 -21.31
CA PHE A 108 0.48 4.38 -22.51
C PHE A 108 0.68 3.50 -23.76
N GLY A 109 1.30 2.33 -23.62
CA GLY A 109 1.53 1.40 -24.73
C GLY A 109 2.57 1.86 -25.75
N GLN A 110 3.40 2.85 -25.42
CA GLN A 110 4.49 3.35 -26.25
C GLN A 110 5.82 2.65 -25.97
N GLY A 111 5.95 1.98 -24.81
CA GLY A 111 7.09 1.14 -24.44
C GLY A 111 6.67 -0.31 -24.29
N GLU A 112 7.46 -1.25 -24.83
CA GLU A 112 7.16 -2.69 -24.77
C GLU A 112 7.29 -3.28 -23.36
N ALA A 113 8.22 -2.75 -22.56
CA ALA A 113 8.46 -3.17 -21.18
C ALA A 113 8.94 -1.99 -20.33
N TYR A 114 8.65 -2.06 -19.03
CA TYR A 114 9.22 -1.16 -18.04
C TYR A 114 10.26 -1.90 -17.20
N THR A 115 11.47 -1.36 -17.15
CA THR A 115 12.51 -1.78 -16.20
C THR A 115 12.75 -0.61 -15.25
N PRO A 116 12.48 -0.77 -13.94
CA PRO A 116 12.81 0.25 -12.95
C PRO A 116 14.27 0.64 -13.04
N ALA A 117 14.56 1.93 -12.90
CA ALA A 117 15.95 2.38 -12.78
C ALA A 117 16.53 1.81 -11.48
N ASN A 118 17.62 1.03 -11.57
CA ASN A 118 18.33 0.55 -10.39
C ASN A 118 19.09 1.73 -9.76
N THR A 119 18.43 2.46 -8.87
CA THR A 119 19.09 3.35 -7.91
C THR A 119 19.51 2.50 -6.71
N SER A 120 20.40 1.53 -6.92
CA SER A 120 21.05 0.77 -5.83
C SER A 120 22.13 1.64 -5.21
N ASP A 121 21.69 2.78 -4.67
CA ASP A 121 22.52 3.53 -3.74
C ASP A 121 22.38 2.85 -2.39
N ALA A 122 23.53 2.60 -1.76
CA ALA A 122 23.53 2.15 -0.38
C ALA A 122 22.79 3.20 0.47
N LEU A 123 21.79 2.75 1.23
CA LEU A 123 21.04 3.58 2.16
C LEU A 123 21.66 3.52 3.55
N PHE A 124 22.28 2.40 3.90
CA PHE A 124 22.76 2.14 5.25
C PHE A 124 23.89 1.11 5.36
N THR A 125 24.57 1.10 6.50
CA THR A 125 25.40 -0.03 6.97
C THR A 125 24.67 -0.78 8.06
N ILE A 126 24.75 -2.12 8.06
CA ILE A 126 24.22 -2.99 9.12
C ILE A 126 25.39 -3.69 9.80
N ASP A 127 25.44 -3.66 11.12
CA ASP A 127 26.42 -4.41 11.92
C ASP A 127 25.94 -5.80 12.32
N ASP A 128 26.84 -6.61 12.89
CA ASP A 128 26.53 -7.96 13.39
C ASP A 128 25.49 -7.99 14.53
N ARG A 129 25.18 -6.82 15.11
CA ARG A 129 24.19 -6.64 16.18
C ARG A 129 22.88 -6.10 15.66
N ARG A 130 22.62 -6.17 14.35
CA ARG A 130 21.40 -5.70 13.67
C ARG A 130 21.18 -4.18 13.76
N LYS A 131 22.22 -3.41 14.09
CA LYS A 131 22.14 -1.95 14.11
C LYS A 131 22.40 -1.41 12.72
N LEU A 132 21.55 -0.49 12.33
CA LEU A 132 21.53 0.15 11.03
C LEU A 132 21.93 1.63 11.21
N GLN A 133 22.92 2.05 10.42
CA GLN A 133 23.41 3.43 10.38
C GLN A 133 23.20 4.00 8.96
N PRO A 134 22.56 5.18 8.83
CA PRO A 134 22.43 5.85 7.53
C PRO A 134 23.81 6.20 6.95
N VAL A 135 24.02 5.97 5.65
CA VAL A 135 25.24 6.44 4.94
C VAL A 135 25.03 7.80 4.27
N ARG A 136 23.77 8.20 4.12
CA ARG A 136 23.33 9.50 3.60
C ARG A 136 21.98 9.89 4.20
N THR A 137 21.56 11.13 3.99
CA THR A 137 20.18 11.55 4.28
C THR A 137 19.21 10.75 3.41
N TRP A 138 18.21 10.14 4.04
CA TRP A 138 17.16 9.41 3.34
C TRP A 138 16.09 10.35 2.81
N LEU A 139 15.57 10.01 1.64
CA LEU A 139 14.33 10.58 1.13
C LEU A 139 13.15 10.13 1.99
N PRO A 140 12.04 10.89 2.04
CA PRO A 140 10.89 10.54 2.88
C PRO A 140 10.36 9.12 2.66
N HIS A 141 10.35 8.63 1.42
CA HIS A 141 9.87 7.29 1.10
C HIS A 141 10.84 6.18 1.56
N GLU A 142 12.15 6.40 1.44
CA GLU A 142 13.19 5.47 1.92
C GLU A 142 13.11 5.33 3.44
N ARG A 143 12.92 6.46 4.13
CA ARG A 143 12.73 6.48 5.58
C ARG A 143 11.53 5.65 6.02
N ILE A 144 10.38 5.77 5.35
CA ILE A 144 9.19 4.97 5.64
C ILE A 144 9.47 3.47 5.48
N GLN A 145 10.17 3.08 4.41
CA GLN A 145 10.53 1.68 4.17
C GLN A 145 11.45 1.12 5.25
N ILE A 146 12.43 1.91 5.71
CA ILE A 146 13.38 1.49 6.74
C ILE A 146 12.70 1.44 8.12
N GLU A 147 11.87 2.44 8.45
CA GLU A 147 11.11 2.49 9.71
C GLU A 147 10.04 1.38 9.79
N ALA A 148 9.59 0.82 8.67
CA ALA A 148 8.72 -0.36 8.67
C ALA A 148 9.44 -1.65 9.10
N LEU A 149 10.78 -1.68 9.07
CA LEU A 149 11.60 -2.85 9.41
C LEU A 149 12.43 -2.65 10.69
N THR A 150 12.48 -1.43 11.22
CA THR A 150 13.40 -1.06 12.30
C THR A 150 12.72 -0.28 13.40
N VAL A 151 13.37 -0.21 14.56
CA VAL A 151 13.01 0.70 15.65
C VAL A 151 14.12 1.71 15.90
N PRO A 152 13.81 2.94 16.34
CA PRO A 152 14.83 3.91 16.73
C PRO A 152 15.64 3.41 17.93
N ALA A 153 16.97 3.42 17.82
CA ALA A 153 17.91 2.98 18.86
C ALA A 153 18.85 4.12 19.36
N GLY A 154 18.56 5.37 18.99
CA GLY A 154 19.33 6.56 19.35
C GLY A 154 19.19 7.66 18.30
N ALA A 155 20.01 8.72 18.41
CA ALA A 155 20.10 9.74 17.37
C ALA A 155 20.72 9.11 16.10
N GLU A 156 19.95 9.05 15.01
CA GLU A 156 20.35 8.49 13.72
C GLU A 156 20.80 7.01 13.74
N HIS A 157 20.31 6.25 14.70
CA HIS A 157 20.55 4.81 14.80
C HIS A 157 19.23 4.05 14.80
N TYR A 158 19.18 2.98 14.03
CA TYR A 158 18.02 2.11 13.90
C TYR A 158 18.43 0.68 14.23
N GLU A 159 17.50 -0.14 14.69
CA GLU A 159 17.76 -1.55 14.98
C GLU A 159 16.71 -2.42 14.31
N LEU A 160 17.15 -3.47 13.61
CA LEU A 160 16.26 -4.49 13.09
C LEU A 160 15.79 -5.39 14.24
N THR A 161 14.49 -5.56 14.37
CA THR A 161 13.89 -6.37 15.43
C THR A 161 13.00 -7.46 14.85
N ASN A 162 12.87 -8.58 15.59
CA ASN A 162 11.96 -9.65 15.20
C ASN A 162 10.52 -9.14 15.06
N GLU A 163 10.09 -8.25 15.96
CA GLU A 163 8.74 -7.72 15.99
C GLU A 163 8.40 -6.95 14.70
N GLN A 164 9.25 -6.01 14.28
CA GLN A 164 9.01 -5.23 13.06
C GLN A 164 9.03 -6.11 11.80
N LEU A 165 10.01 -7.01 11.69
CA LEU A 165 10.06 -7.92 10.53
C LEU A 165 8.86 -8.87 10.48
N LEU A 166 8.46 -9.46 11.61
CA LEU A 166 7.30 -10.35 11.64
C LEU A 166 5.99 -9.58 11.39
N THR A 167 5.93 -8.31 11.77
CA THR A 167 4.81 -7.41 11.44
C THR A 167 4.75 -7.15 9.93
N ALA A 168 5.89 -6.87 9.30
CA ALA A 168 5.99 -6.70 7.85
C ALA A 168 5.61 -8.00 7.10
N VAL A 169 6.02 -9.16 7.62
CA VAL A 169 5.63 -10.47 7.06
C VAL A 169 4.13 -10.72 7.21
N ALA A 170 3.54 -10.39 8.37
CA ALA A 170 2.10 -10.50 8.59
C ALA A 170 1.30 -9.56 7.67
N ALA A 171 1.88 -8.42 7.28
CA ALA A 171 1.31 -7.48 6.31
C ALA A 171 1.46 -7.93 4.84
N GLY A 172 2.10 -9.08 4.58
CA GLY A 172 2.20 -9.69 3.25
C GLY A 172 3.58 -9.64 2.60
N GLN A 173 4.61 -9.08 3.26
CA GLN A 173 5.98 -9.19 2.78
C GLN A 173 6.54 -10.61 3.01
N THR A 174 7.52 -10.99 2.20
CA THR A 174 8.27 -12.24 2.37
C THR A 174 9.65 -11.98 2.98
N ILE A 175 10.20 -12.97 3.69
CA ILE A 175 11.58 -12.86 4.23
C ILE A 175 12.60 -12.67 3.09
N GLU A 176 12.33 -13.22 1.91
CA GLU A 176 13.15 -13.07 0.71
C GLU A 176 13.16 -11.63 0.19
N GLN A 177 12.01 -10.96 0.15
CA GLN A 177 11.91 -9.55 -0.23
C GLN A 177 12.65 -8.66 0.77
N ILE A 178 12.51 -8.93 2.07
CA ILE A 178 13.23 -8.20 3.12
C ILE A 178 14.74 -8.44 2.97
N ARG A 179 15.17 -9.69 2.73
CA ARG A 179 16.58 -10.04 2.51
C ARG A 179 17.15 -9.30 1.29
N ALA A 180 16.41 -9.27 0.18
CA ALA A 180 16.81 -8.56 -1.03
C ALA A 180 16.96 -7.05 -0.75
N PHE A 181 15.96 -6.43 -0.12
CA PHE A 181 16.02 -5.02 0.27
C PHE A 181 17.24 -4.70 1.15
N LEU A 182 17.49 -5.50 2.19
CA LEU A 182 18.66 -5.29 3.05
C LEU A 182 19.97 -5.51 2.28
N GLY A 183 20.02 -6.46 1.34
CA GLY A 183 21.20 -6.70 0.50
C GLY A 183 21.47 -5.60 -0.52
N ASP A 184 20.43 -5.11 -1.19
CA ASP A 184 20.51 -4.13 -2.28
C ASP A 184 20.82 -2.72 -1.78
N HIS A 185 20.50 -2.44 -0.51
CA HIS A 185 20.67 -1.12 0.12
C HIS A 185 21.72 -1.08 1.24
N HIS A 186 22.33 -2.22 1.58
CA HIS A 186 23.48 -2.25 2.49
C HIS A 186 24.77 -1.85 1.76
N GLN A 187 25.60 -1.04 2.40
CA GLN A 187 26.94 -0.74 1.88
C GLN A 187 27.87 -1.95 2.03
N GLY A 188 27.98 -2.74 0.96
CA GLY A 188 28.80 -3.94 0.91
C GLY A 188 27.98 -5.23 1.03
N PRO A 189 28.61 -6.39 1.20
CA PRO A 189 27.90 -7.66 1.36
C PRO A 189 27.19 -7.72 2.71
N LEU A 190 25.93 -8.17 2.72
CA LEU A 190 25.16 -8.32 3.95
C LEU A 190 25.89 -9.25 4.95
N PRO A 191 26.03 -8.86 6.24
CA PRO A 191 26.75 -9.68 7.21
C PRO A 191 26.14 -11.09 7.34
N PRO A 192 26.97 -12.14 7.49
CA PRO A 192 26.49 -13.53 7.61
C PRO A 192 25.56 -13.73 8.82
N THR A 193 25.78 -12.98 9.89
CA THR A 193 24.95 -12.96 11.11
C THR A 193 23.51 -12.55 10.82
N ILE A 194 23.32 -11.52 10.00
CA ILE A 194 22.00 -11.06 9.54
C ILE A 194 21.36 -12.10 8.64
N SER A 195 22.14 -12.69 7.73
CA SER A 195 21.64 -13.73 6.84
C SER A 195 21.13 -14.96 7.60
N ALA A 196 21.89 -15.44 8.59
CA ALA A 196 21.51 -16.56 9.44
C ALA A 196 20.29 -16.25 10.30
N TRP A 197 20.21 -15.03 10.85
CA TRP A 197 19.04 -14.57 11.60
C TRP A 197 17.76 -14.57 10.76
N LEU A 198 17.83 -14.13 9.49
CA LEU A 198 16.70 -14.19 8.57
C LEU A 198 16.30 -15.64 8.24
N ASP A 199 17.26 -16.55 8.10
CA ASP A 199 16.99 -17.98 7.87
C ASP A 199 16.32 -18.63 9.08
N GLU A 200 16.77 -18.28 10.30
CA GLU A 200 16.15 -18.73 11.54
C GLU A 200 14.69 -18.23 11.62
N LEU A 201 14.45 -16.94 11.38
CA LEU A 201 13.08 -16.39 11.35
C LEU A 201 12.21 -17.11 10.34
N LYS A 202 12.72 -17.34 9.12
CA LYS A 202 12.03 -18.08 8.08
C LYS A 202 11.68 -19.50 8.51
N SER A 203 12.59 -20.20 9.20
CA SER A 203 12.35 -21.56 9.70
C SER A 203 11.29 -21.61 10.81
N ASN A 204 11.20 -20.53 11.59
CA ASN A 204 10.21 -20.38 12.65
C ASN A 204 8.82 -20.00 12.12
N LEU A 205 8.71 -19.50 10.89
CA LEU A 205 7.43 -19.18 10.27
C LEU A 205 6.54 -20.44 10.20
N GLY A 206 5.38 -20.36 10.84
CA GLY A 206 4.43 -21.47 10.87
C GLY A 206 4.74 -22.57 11.89
N ALA A 207 5.73 -22.39 12.78
CA ALA A 207 5.95 -23.25 13.94
C ALA A 207 4.71 -23.29 14.85
N PHE A 208 3.97 -22.18 14.92
CA PHE A 208 2.67 -22.09 15.59
C PHE A 208 1.56 -21.91 14.54
N LYS A 209 0.51 -22.70 14.67
CA LYS A 209 -0.70 -22.60 13.85
C LYS A 209 -1.92 -22.64 14.75
N VAL A 210 -2.89 -21.79 14.46
CA VAL A 210 -4.18 -21.84 15.13
C VAL A 210 -4.88 -23.14 14.70
N GLY A 211 -5.11 -24.02 15.67
CA GLY A 211 -5.86 -25.26 15.49
C GLY A 211 -7.37 -25.04 15.55
N ALA A 212 -8.14 -26.12 15.47
CA ALA A 212 -9.59 -26.08 15.60
C ALA A 212 -10.05 -25.71 17.02
N GLU A 213 -11.17 -24.99 17.13
CA GLU A 213 -11.77 -24.64 18.43
C GLU A 213 -12.22 -25.90 19.20
N ALA A 214 -11.86 -25.95 20.49
CA ALA A 214 -12.26 -27.00 21.42
C ALA A 214 -12.94 -26.41 22.67
N VAL A 215 -13.93 -27.12 23.19
CA VAL A 215 -14.64 -26.80 24.42
C VAL A 215 -14.10 -27.68 25.54
N ARG A 216 -13.74 -27.07 26.66
CA ARG A 216 -13.35 -27.76 27.89
C ARG A 216 -14.60 -28.12 28.68
N ILE A 217 -14.81 -29.42 28.95
CA ILE A 217 -15.94 -29.95 29.70
C ILE A 217 -15.43 -30.55 31.01
N LYS A 218 -16.03 -30.14 32.13
CA LYS A 218 -15.75 -30.71 33.45
C LYS A 218 -16.51 -32.04 33.61
N ILE A 219 -15.84 -33.05 34.14
CA ILE A 219 -16.40 -34.38 34.40
C ILE A 219 -16.24 -34.76 35.87
N ASN A 220 -17.20 -35.52 36.38
CA ASN A 220 -17.17 -36.11 37.72
C ASN A 220 -16.76 -37.60 37.66
N GLY A 221 -16.80 -38.32 38.79
CA GLY A 221 -16.48 -39.76 38.85
C GLY A 221 -17.29 -40.59 37.84
N ALA A 222 -18.61 -40.40 37.82
CA ALA A 222 -19.49 -41.11 36.89
C ALA A 222 -19.17 -40.80 35.40
N GLY A 223 -18.85 -39.55 35.08
CA GLY A 223 -18.42 -39.15 33.74
C GLY A 223 -17.09 -39.79 33.30
N ARG A 224 -16.16 -40.01 34.24
CA ARG A 224 -14.91 -40.73 33.98
C ARG A 224 -15.15 -42.20 33.70
N ASP A 225 -16.01 -42.84 34.49
CA ASP A 225 -16.34 -44.26 34.29
C ASP A 225 -17.09 -44.47 32.97
N LEU A 226 -17.94 -43.52 32.59
CA LEU A 226 -18.64 -43.51 31.30
C LEU A 226 -17.68 -43.40 30.11
N LEU A 227 -16.65 -42.55 30.21
CA LEU A 227 -15.64 -42.42 29.14
C LEU A 227 -14.79 -43.68 28.98
N LYS A 228 -14.61 -44.48 30.04
CA LYS A 228 -13.90 -45.77 29.97
C LYS A 228 -14.77 -46.87 29.39
N SER A 229 -16.08 -46.84 29.66
CA SER A 229 -17.02 -47.90 29.24
C SER A 229 -17.60 -47.67 27.84
N ASP A 230 -17.64 -46.42 27.34
CA ASP A 230 -18.19 -46.08 26.03
C ASP A 230 -17.11 -45.62 25.02
N PRO A 231 -16.73 -46.49 24.05
CA PRO A 231 -15.72 -46.16 23.05
C PRO A 231 -16.11 -45.02 22.10
N GLU A 232 -17.41 -44.76 21.92
CA GLU A 232 -17.87 -43.69 21.03
C GLU A 232 -17.65 -42.32 21.68
N LEU A 233 -18.00 -42.16 22.96
CA LEU A 233 -17.67 -40.96 23.75
C LEU A 233 -16.17 -40.75 23.86
N ALA A 234 -15.40 -41.82 24.09
CA ALA A 234 -13.95 -41.74 24.18
C ALA A 234 -13.29 -41.21 22.89
N ARG A 235 -13.88 -41.45 21.70
CA ARG A 235 -13.38 -40.89 20.43
C ARG A 235 -13.77 -39.44 20.19
N LEU A 236 -14.80 -38.96 20.86
CA LEU A 236 -15.28 -37.57 20.76
C LEU A 236 -14.56 -36.64 21.72
N CYS A 237 -14.00 -37.19 22.81
CA CYS A 237 -13.29 -36.48 23.86
C CYS A 237 -11.78 -36.75 23.80
N GLN A 238 -10.98 -35.74 24.12
CA GLN A 238 -9.56 -35.88 24.42
C GLN A 238 -9.34 -35.54 25.90
N PRO A 239 -8.77 -36.43 26.72
CA PRO A 239 -8.52 -36.14 28.12
C PRO A 239 -7.51 -34.99 28.25
N LEU A 240 -7.83 -34.04 29.14
CA LEU A 240 -6.94 -32.92 29.47
C LEU A 240 -6.30 -33.13 30.83
N ASP A 241 -7.11 -33.51 31.82
CA ASP A 241 -6.69 -33.83 33.19
C ASP A 241 -7.73 -34.77 33.85
N ASP A 242 -7.55 -35.09 35.13
CA ASP A 242 -8.41 -36.01 35.89
C ASP A 242 -9.86 -35.52 36.10
N GLY A 243 -10.18 -34.28 35.74
CA GLY A 243 -11.49 -33.67 35.90
C GLY A 243 -12.03 -33.01 34.63
N HIS A 244 -11.30 -33.04 33.51
CA HIS A 244 -11.69 -32.35 32.30
C HIS A 244 -11.36 -33.11 31.02
N VAL A 245 -12.24 -32.94 30.03
CA VAL A 245 -12.04 -33.38 28.65
C VAL A 245 -12.19 -32.22 27.68
N LEU A 246 -11.42 -32.27 26.60
CA LEU A 246 -11.54 -31.40 25.44
C LEU A 246 -12.40 -32.06 24.38
N VAL A 247 -13.36 -31.32 23.84
CA VAL A 247 -14.19 -31.76 22.72
C VAL A 247 -14.14 -30.70 21.64
N LEU A 248 -13.77 -31.08 20.42
CA LEU A 248 -13.82 -30.16 19.28
C LEU A 248 -15.24 -29.60 19.16
N LYS A 249 -15.38 -28.28 18.96
CA LYS A 249 -16.69 -27.61 18.91
C LYS A 249 -17.64 -28.25 17.90
N GLN A 250 -17.11 -28.66 16.75
CA GLN A 250 -17.84 -29.39 15.70
C GLN A 250 -18.39 -30.77 16.12
N ARG A 251 -17.81 -31.40 17.15
CA ARG A 251 -18.22 -32.71 17.68
C ARG A 251 -19.16 -32.60 18.88
N LEU A 252 -19.44 -31.39 19.36
CA LEU A 252 -20.20 -31.16 20.59
C LEU A 252 -21.66 -31.63 20.49
N SER A 253 -22.31 -31.47 19.34
CA SER A 253 -23.67 -31.96 19.10
C SER A 253 -23.75 -33.50 19.19
N ARG A 254 -22.78 -34.18 18.57
CA ARG A 254 -22.67 -35.64 18.62
C ARG A 254 -22.40 -36.14 20.03
N LEU A 255 -21.54 -35.46 20.78
CA LEU A 255 -21.31 -35.74 22.19
C LEU A 255 -22.61 -35.63 23.00
N ARG A 256 -23.34 -34.52 22.86
CA ARG A 256 -24.61 -34.30 23.57
C ARG A 256 -25.63 -35.39 23.25
N ASN A 257 -25.75 -35.79 21.99
CA ASN A 257 -26.67 -36.86 21.59
C ASN A 257 -26.27 -38.21 22.20
N ARG A 258 -24.97 -38.53 22.20
CA ARG A 258 -24.48 -39.78 22.82
C ARG A 258 -24.68 -39.78 24.33
N LEU A 259 -24.36 -38.68 25.02
CA LEU A 259 -24.63 -38.52 26.45
C LEU A 259 -26.12 -38.72 26.77
N ARG A 260 -27.03 -38.10 26.01
CA ARG A 260 -28.48 -38.27 26.18
C ARG A 260 -28.92 -39.72 26.01
N SER A 261 -28.38 -40.43 25.01
CA SER A 261 -28.68 -41.86 24.80
C SER A 261 -28.24 -42.76 25.95
N LEU A 262 -27.26 -42.31 26.74
CA LEU A 262 -26.72 -43.02 27.91
C LEU A 262 -27.32 -42.51 29.23
N GLY A 263 -28.30 -41.59 29.18
CA GLY A 263 -28.96 -41.04 30.36
C GLY A 263 -28.25 -39.86 31.03
N PHE A 264 -27.24 -39.27 30.37
CA PHE A 264 -26.50 -38.12 30.87
C PHE A 264 -26.89 -36.84 30.12
N LEU A 265 -26.93 -35.71 30.84
CA LEU A 265 -27.07 -34.37 30.26
C LEU A 265 -25.80 -33.57 30.50
N LEU A 266 -25.32 -32.92 29.45
CA LEU A 266 -24.28 -31.91 29.58
C LEU A 266 -24.94 -30.62 30.09
N GLY A 267 -24.69 -30.29 31.36
CA GLY A 267 -25.10 -29.01 31.94
C GLY A 267 -24.36 -27.83 31.30
N GLU A 268 -24.96 -26.65 31.37
CA GLU A 268 -24.32 -25.39 30.97
C GLU A 268 -23.22 -24.95 31.97
#